data_AF-A0A1X2HQK9-F1
#
_entry.id   AF-A0A1X2HQK9-F1
#
_cell.length_a   1.000
_cell.length_b   1.000
_cell.length_c   1.000
_cell.angle_alpha   90.00
_cell.angle_beta   90.00
_cell.angle_gamma   90.00
#
_symmetry.space_group_name_H-M   'P 1'
#
loop_
_entity.id
_entity.type
_entity.pdbx_description
1 polymer ?
#
loop_
_entity_poly.entity_id
_entity_poly.type
_entity_poly.pdbx_seq_one_letter_code
_entity_poly.pdbx_strand_id
1 'polypeptide(L)'
;MAGYSMGGLMLRYAIGVLGKAGFFDQVEPLLFVSLATPHLGACHPPSTLFGRGYDYLCSRVLSRTGEQLQLLDTFDSKLPILAVLADPNREYFQYLAQFKARRVYANIVNDRTVPYCSAALEAQDDFHDGIQHLAISCDTTYPSIVADVHPADSKQKQKKKKKNKNFYQKLKRFGKKTLRFTIYATAPLWFPPAAVLVLSFIGIQCLLSRLRLAMLDPDRPFETVSTASSQDERQYLLGTTTASWSPQQKDDEKQPFRSDRQPLTSIQLDMLHDLCQLEWDRVLVCIDSLNAHASMVCREKAFTNHGGRAAVRHFVDTTLASLSLASLS
;
A
#
# COMPACT_ATOMS: atom_id res chain seq x y z
N MET A 1 -2.87 3.40 -19.36
CA MET A 1 -1.59 3.23 -18.63
C MET A 1 -1.82 2.30 -17.44
N ALA A 2 -0.92 1.35 -17.17
CA ALA A 2 -1.06 0.39 -16.08
C ALA A 2 0.24 0.27 -15.26
N GLY A 3 0.15 0.33 -13.94
CA GLY A 3 1.29 0.27 -13.02
C GLY A 3 1.05 -0.70 -11.87
N TYR A 4 2.14 -1.27 -11.34
CA TYR A 4 2.10 -2.19 -10.22
C TYR A 4 2.98 -1.68 -9.08
N SER A 5 2.50 -1.75 -7.85
CA SER A 5 3.24 -1.30 -6.66
C SER A 5 3.65 0.17 -6.83
N MET A 6 4.90 0.50 -6.53
CA MET A 6 5.50 1.81 -6.79
C MET A 6 5.30 2.31 -8.24
N GLY A 7 5.18 1.41 -9.23
CA GLY A 7 4.95 1.77 -10.63
C GLY A 7 3.66 2.58 -10.84
N GLY A 8 2.61 2.36 -10.04
CA GLY A 8 1.40 3.17 -10.10
C GLY A 8 1.62 4.63 -9.66
N LEU A 9 2.48 4.84 -8.65
CA LEU A 9 2.87 6.20 -8.20
C LEU A 9 3.74 6.89 -9.25
N MET A 10 4.69 6.16 -9.83
CA MET A 10 5.52 6.66 -10.93
C MET A 10 4.67 7.08 -12.13
N LEU A 11 3.61 6.33 -12.44
CA LEU A 11 2.67 6.70 -13.49
C LEU A 11 1.87 7.96 -13.16
N ARG A 12 1.41 8.15 -11.92
CA ARG A 12 0.72 9.41 -11.52
C ARG A 12 1.63 10.62 -11.73
N TYR A 13 2.91 10.50 -11.37
CA TYR A 13 3.91 11.53 -11.66
C TYR A 13 4.11 11.72 -13.18
N ALA A 14 4.32 10.63 -13.92
CA ALA A 14 4.55 10.67 -15.36
C ALA A 14 3.35 11.24 -16.13
N ILE A 15 2.12 10.97 -15.70
CA ILE A 15 0.89 11.53 -16.27
C ILE A 15 0.91 13.06 -16.20
N GLY A 16 1.27 13.64 -15.04
CA GLY A 16 1.39 15.09 -14.92
C GLY A 16 2.47 15.67 -15.83
N VAL A 17 3.63 15.01 -15.90
CA VAL A 17 4.75 15.42 -16.78
C VAL A 17 4.37 15.35 -18.26
N LEU A 18 3.77 14.23 -18.70
CA LEU A 18 3.32 14.03 -20.08
C LEU A 18 2.22 15.02 -20.46
N GLY A 19 1.27 15.26 -19.55
CA GLY A 19 0.21 16.24 -19.76
C GLY A 19 0.76 17.65 -19.95
N LYS A 20 1.69 18.10 -19.10
CA LYS A 20 2.36 19.40 -19.28
C LYS A 20 3.17 19.51 -20.57
N ALA A 21 3.63 18.39 -21.10
CA ALA A 21 4.31 18.34 -22.40
C ALA A 21 3.34 18.33 -23.60
N GLY A 22 2.02 18.40 -23.39
CA GLY A 22 1.01 18.37 -24.44
C GLY A 22 0.75 16.98 -25.03
N PHE A 23 1.19 15.90 -24.36
CA PHE A 23 1.02 14.54 -24.89
C PHE A 23 -0.46 14.15 -25.05
N PHE A 24 -1.31 14.57 -24.11
CA PHE A 24 -2.74 14.24 -24.12
C PHE A 24 -3.57 15.10 -25.08
N ASP A 25 -2.95 16.07 -25.77
CA ASP A 25 -3.62 16.84 -26.84
C ASP A 25 -3.81 15.98 -28.10
N GLN A 26 -2.97 14.95 -28.28
CA GLN A 26 -3.01 14.04 -29.43
C GLN A 26 -3.42 12.62 -29.04
N VAL A 27 -3.28 12.26 -27.76
CA VAL A 27 -3.55 10.91 -27.27
C VAL A 27 -4.65 10.98 -26.21
N GLU A 28 -5.78 10.33 -26.48
CA GLU A 28 -6.89 10.30 -25.54
C GLU A 28 -6.57 9.41 -24.32
N PRO A 29 -6.61 9.94 -23.09
CA PRO A 29 -6.41 9.14 -21.89
C PRO A 29 -7.66 8.28 -21.59
N LEU A 30 -7.61 6.99 -21.94
CA LEU A 30 -8.74 6.08 -21.72
C LEU A 30 -8.78 5.48 -20.32
N LEU A 31 -7.75 4.71 -19.95
CA LEU A 31 -7.77 3.89 -18.73
C LEU A 31 -6.47 4.03 -17.94
N PHE A 32 -6.59 4.37 -16.66
CA PHE A 32 -5.52 4.26 -15.66
C PHE A 32 -5.78 3.04 -14.78
N VAL A 33 -4.82 2.12 -14.68
CA VAL A 33 -4.91 0.97 -13.77
C VAL A 33 -3.72 0.93 -12.84
N SER A 34 -3.97 0.69 -11.56
CA SER A 34 -2.90 0.42 -10.59
C SER A 34 -3.16 -0.84 -9.79
N LEU A 35 -2.15 -1.70 -9.63
CA LEU A 35 -2.24 -2.95 -8.90
C LEU A 35 -1.36 -2.91 -7.65
N ALA A 36 -1.95 -3.12 -6.48
CA ALA A 36 -1.27 -3.08 -5.19
C ALA A 36 -0.40 -1.81 -5.03
N THR A 37 -0.90 -0.64 -5.44
CA THR A 37 -0.14 0.62 -5.40
C THR A 37 -0.42 1.36 -4.09
N PRO A 38 0.61 1.78 -3.33
CA PRO A 38 0.42 2.51 -2.08
C PRO A 38 0.09 3.99 -2.34
N HIS A 39 -1.14 4.30 -2.78
CA HIS A 39 -1.53 5.66 -3.17
C HIS A 39 -1.46 6.69 -2.05
N LEU A 40 -1.62 6.25 -0.79
CA LEU A 40 -1.52 7.05 0.43
C LEU A 40 -0.17 6.84 1.14
N GLY A 41 0.80 6.22 0.47
CA GLY A 41 2.05 5.77 1.08
C GLY A 41 1.92 4.45 1.85
N ALA A 42 3.01 4.06 2.50
CA ALA A 42 3.15 2.84 3.30
C ALA A 42 3.19 3.12 4.81
N CYS A 43 2.95 4.38 5.21
CA CYS A 43 2.95 4.77 6.62
C CYS A 43 1.75 4.13 7.35
N HIS A 44 2.05 3.44 8.44
CA HIS A 44 1.07 2.98 9.42
C HIS A 44 1.38 3.67 10.75
N PRO A 45 0.36 4.06 11.53
CA PRO A 45 0.59 4.40 12.92
C PRO A 45 1.13 3.16 13.64
N PRO A 46 2.31 3.23 14.26
CA PRO A 46 2.89 2.08 14.92
C PRO A 46 2.06 1.73 16.16
N SER A 47 1.50 0.51 16.17
CA SER A 47 0.70 -0.03 17.27
C SER A 47 1.54 -0.45 18.49
N THR A 48 2.88 -0.52 18.34
CA THR A 48 3.80 -0.94 19.41
C THR A 48 5.08 -0.11 19.44
N LEU A 49 5.73 -0.03 20.61
CA LEU A 49 7.02 0.66 20.78
C LEU A 49 8.14 0.06 19.91
N PHE A 50 8.10 -1.26 19.67
CA PHE A 50 9.02 -1.92 18.74
C PHE A 50 8.72 -1.54 17.28
N GLY A 51 7.45 -1.43 16.91
CA GLY A 51 7.03 -0.87 15.62
C GLY A 51 7.54 0.55 15.42
N ARG A 52 7.45 1.41 16.45
CA ARG A 52 8.04 2.77 16.41
C ARG A 52 9.54 2.77 16.16
N GLY A 53 10.29 1.89 16.83
CA GLY A 53 11.73 1.76 16.63
C GLY A 53 12.09 1.19 15.25
N TYR A 54 11.31 0.24 14.74
CA TYR A 54 11.47 -0.31 13.40
C TYR A 54 11.15 0.72 12.33
N ASP A 55 10.06 1.46 12.44
CA ASP A 55 9.68 2.52 11.50
C ASP A 55 10.67 3.69 11.52
N TYR A 56 11.17 4.05 12.70
CA TYR A 56 12.23 5.06 12.86
C TYR A 56 13.57 4.62 12.23
N LEU A 57 13.93 3.35 12.36
CA LEU A 57 15.14 2.81 11.76
C LEU A 57 14.97 2.59 10.25
N CYS A 58 13.83 2.07 9.81
CA CYS A 58 13.48 1.90 8.41
C CYS A 58 13.41 3.25 7.71
N SER A 59 12.69 4.25 8.22
CA SER A 59 12.63 5.60 7.60
C SER A 59 14.00 6.21 7.34
N ARG A 60 14.96 6.02 8.26
CA ARG A 60 16.31 6.60 8.16
C ARG A 60 17.31 5.75 7.41
N VAL A 61 17.09 4.44 7.32
CA VAL A 61 17.98 3.49 6.63
C VAL A 61 17.48 3.17 5.22
N LEU A 62 16.19 3.37 4.94
CA LEU A 62 15.59 3.19 3.63
C LEU A 62 16.03 4.31 2.68
N SER A 63 16.20 3.94 1.42
CA SER A 63 16.48 4.82 0.28
C SER A 63 15.47 5.99 0.18
N ARG A 64 15.74 6.98 -0.66
CA ARG A 64 14.83 8.11 -0.98
C ARG A 64 13.38 7.66 -1.23
N THR A 65 13.19 6.52 -1.88
CA THR A 65 11.85 5.94 -2.10
C THR A 65 11.13 5.57 -0.80
N GLY A 66 11.84 5.07 0.21
CA GLY A 66 11.23 4.74 1.50
C GLY A 66 10.76 5.99 2.24
N GLU A 67 11.55 7.06 2.21
CA GLU A 67 11.20 8.38 2.74
C GLU A 67 9.93 8.92 2.06
N GLN A 68 9.87 8.84 0.72
CA GLN A 68 8.69 9.23 -0.06
C GLN A 68 7.44 8.41 0.27
N LEU A 69 7.58 7.10 0.41
CA LEU A 69 6.47 6.21 0.78
C LEU A 69 5.99 6.45 2.22
N GLN A 70 6.83 7.00 3.09
CA GLN A 70 6.45 7.33 4.46
C GLN A 70 6.01 8.79 4.64
N LEU A 71 5.93 9.57 3.55
CA LEU A 71 5.56 10.99 3.56
C LEU A 71 6.53 11.86 4.36
N LEU A 72 7.80 11.45 4.41
CA LEU A 72 8.87 12.15 5.15
C LEU A 72 9.72 13.03 4.22
N ASP A 73 9.48 13.00 2.91
CA ASP A 73 10.24 13.76 1.94
C ASP A 73 9.73 15.19 1.77
N THR A 74 10.61 16.04 1.25
CA THR A 74 10.30 17.42 0.88
C THR A 74 10.37 17.55 -0.64
N PHE A 75 9.25 17.80 -1.32
CA PHE A 75 9.20 17.88 -2.78
C PHE A 75 8.92 19.29 -3.32
N ASP A 76 7.66 19.73 -3.31
CA ASP A 76 7.23 21.05 -3.79
C ASP A 76 6.51 21.76 -2.66
N SER A 77 6.83 23.04 -2.43
CA SER A 77 6.20 23.85 -1.38
C SER A 77 6.32 23.23 0.02
N LYS A 78 7.41 22.46 0.24
CA LYS A 78 7.67 21.65 1.42
C LYS A 78 6.67 20.52 1.70
N LEU A 79 5.86 20.16 0.71
CA LEU A 79 4.95 19.02 0.80
C LEU A 79 5.64 17.72 0.33
N PRO A 80 5.30 16.58 0.94
CA PRO A 80 5.72 15.27 0.45
C PRO A 80 5.23 15.00 -0.96
N ILE A 81 6.03 14.29 -1.77
CA ILE A 81 5.70 14.07 -3.19
C ILE A 81 4.32 13.43 -3.37
N LEU A 82 3.93 12.48 -2.52
CA LEU A 82 2.64 11.80 -2.66
C LEU A 82 1.45 12.74 -2.38
N ALA A 83 1.62 13.70 -1.46
CA ALA A 83 0.62 14.73 -1.21
C ALA A 83 0.50 15.65 -2.43
N VAL A 84 1.61 16.06 -3.03
CA VAL A 84 1.62 16.85 -4.28
C VAL A 84 0.95 16.10 -5.44
N LEU A 85 1.14 14.78 -5.54
CA LEU A 85 0.46 13.96 -6.54
C LEU A 85 -1.05 13.80 -6.30
N ALA A 86 -1.52 14.04 -5.07
CA ALA A 86 -2.93 13.91 -4.67
C ALA A 86 -3.69 15.25 -4.71
N ASP A 87 -2.97 16.38 -4.66
CA ASP A 87 -3.54 17.73 -4.63
C ASP A 87 -4.29 18.08 -5.93
N PRO A 88 -5.62 18.37 -5.88
CA PRO A 88 -6.44 18.70 -7.04
C PRO A 88 -6.00 19.93 -7.82
N ASN A 89 -5.22 20.82 -7.19
CA ASN A 89 -4.72 22.04 -7.81
C ASN A 89 -3.44 21.83 -8.63
N ARG A 90 -2.87 20.62 -8.61
CA ARG A 90 -1.62 20.28 -9.31
C ARG A 90 -1.89 19.55 -10.61
N GLU A 91 -0.96 19.69 -11.54
CA GLU A 91 -1.02 19.06 -12.86
C GLU A 91 -1.20 17.54 -12.78
N TYR A 92 -0.54 16.88 -11.82
CA TYR A 92 -0.56 15.42 -11.70
C TYR A 92 -1.98 14.88 -11.48
N PHE A 93 -2.74 15.55 -10.61
CA PHE A 93 -4.12 15.20 -10.34
C PHE A 93 -5.02 15.58 -11.52
N GLN A 94 -4.85 16.79 -12.06
CA GLN A 94 -5.68 17.30 -13.14
C GLN A 94 -5.60 16.42 -14.39
N TYR A 95 -4.38 15.99 -14.78
CA TYR A 95 -4.22 15.07 -15.92
C TYR A 95 -4.65 13.63 -15.59
N LEU A 96 -4.56 13.19 -14.32
CA LEU A 96 -5.14 11.92 -13.91
C LEU A 96 -6.68 11.93 -13.99
N ALA A 97 -7.31 13.08 -13.71
CA ALA A 97 -8.74 13.28 -13.81
C ALA A 97 -9.26 13.16 -15.26
N GLN A 98 -8.43 13.48 -16.25
CA GLN A 98 -8.80 13.39 -17.67
C GLN A 98 -9.01 11.95 -18.15
N PHE A 99 -8.49 10.94 -17.45
CA PHE A 99 -8.72 9.55 -17.83
C PHE A 99 -10.22 9.21 -17.80
N LYS A 100 -10.75 8.55 -18.84
CA LYS A 100 -12.17 8.13 -18.83
C LYS A 100 -12.50 7.19 -17.68
N ALA A 101 -11.57 6.29 -17.36
CA ALA A 101 -11.70 5.35 -16.26
C ALA A 101 -10.40 5.23 -15.44
N ARG A 102 -10.55 5.05 -14.14
CA ARG A 102 -9.46 4.75 -13.21
C ARG A 102 -9.82 3.51 -12.40
N ARG A 103 -8.91 2.54 -12.34
CA ARG A 103 -9.13 1.27 -11.63
C ARG A 103 -7.99 0.95 -10.67
N VAL A 104 -8.33 0.55 -9.46
CA VAL A 104 -7.38 0.06 -8.46
C VAL A 104 -7.63 -1.41 -8.16
N TYR A 105 -6.57 -2.20 -8.04
CA TYR A 105 -6.63 -3.57 -7.54
C TYR A 105 -5.99 -3.62 -6.16
N ALA A 106 -6.78 -3.94 -5.14
CA ALA A 106 -6.34 -4.03 -3.76
C ALA A 106 -6.53 -5.45 -3.24
N ASN A 107 -5.49 -6.03 -2.66
CA ASN A 107 -5.58 -7.37 -2.10
C ASN A 107 -6.02 -7.31 -0.64
N ILE A 108 -7.07 -8.05 -0.32
CA ILE A 108 -7.70 -8.04 1.00
C ILE A 108 -7.06 -9.04 1.98
N VAL A 109 -6.08 -9.84 1.55
CA VAL A 109 -5.43 -10.87 2.40
C VAL A 109 -3.92 -10.86 2.26
N ASN A 110 -3.19 -10.61 3.36
CA ASN A 110 -1.74 -10.86 3.45
C ASN A 110 -0.87 -10.08 2.45
N ASP A 111 -1.33 -8.94 1.90
CA ASP A 111 -0.39 -7.99 1.30
C ASP A 111 0.33 -7.25 2.44
N ARG A 112 1.57 -7.66 2.72
CA ARG A 112 2.41 -7.06 3.76
C ARG A 112 3.26 -5.91 3.25
N THR A 113 3.26 -5.69 1.94
CA THR A 113 4.10 -4.66 1.31
C THR A 113 3.31 -3.38 1.17
N VAL A 114 2.02 -3.47 0.84
CA VAL A 114 1.16 -2.31 0.64
C VAL A 114 -0.08 -2.40 1.52
N PRO A 115 -0.34 -1.38 2.37
CA PRO A 115 -1.53 -1.31 3.19
C PRO A 115 -2.81 -1.39 2.35
N TYR A 116 -3.83 -2.11 2.83
CA TYR A 116 -5.12 -2.19 2.16
C TYR A 116 -5.75 -0.81 1.92
N CYS A 117 -5.88 0.02 2.97
CA CYS A 117 -6.41 1.39 2.88
C CYS A 117 -5.74 2.22 1.77
N SER A 118 -4.43 2.04 1.61
CA SER A 118 -3.61 2.77 0.63
C SER A 118 -3.82 2.24 -0.79
N ALA A 119 -3.92 0.91 -0.98
CA ALA A 119 -4.18 0.30 -2.27
C ALA A 119 -5.62 0.48 -2.76
N ALA A 120 -6.59 0.37 -1.85
CA ALA A 120 -8.02 0.46 -2.15
C ALA A 120 -8.53 1.91 -2.20
N LEU A 121 -7.75 2.88 -1.72
CA LEU A 121 -8.21 4.25 -1.47
C LEU A 121 -9.43 4.24 -0.55
N GLU A 122 -9.27 3.64 0.63
CA GLU A 122 -10.29 3.53 1.67
C GLU A 122 -9.75 4.01 3.02
N ALA A 123 -10.62 4.60 3.83
CA ALA A 123 -10.23 5.13 5.14
C ALA A 123 -9.99 4.03 6.19
N GLN A 124 -10.67 2.89 6.04
CA GLN A 124 -10.69 1.81 7.01
C GLN A 124 -10.34 0.48 6.35
N ASP A 125 -9.59 -0.36 7.08
CA ASP A 125 -9.29 -1.73 6.71
C ASP A 125 -10.17 -2.70 7.49
N ASP A 126 -11.26 -3.14 6.86
CA ASP A 126 -12.17 -4.14 7.44
C ASP A 126 -11.56 -5.55 7.45
N PHE A 127 -10.42 -5.75 6.79
CA PHE A 127 -9.75 -7.04 6.65
C PHE A 127 -8.57 -7.21 7.62
N HIS A 128 -8.25 -6.18 8.42
CA HIS A 128 -7.10 -6.15 9.34
C HIS A 128 -7.10 -7.32 10.34
N ASP A 129 -8.25 -7.65 10.92
CA ASP A 129 -8.42 -8.76 11.88
C ASP A 129 -8.43 -10.15 11.19
N GLY A 130 -8.19 -10.17 9.88
CA GLY A 130 -8.20 -11.35 9.02
C GLY A 130 -9.61 -11.76 8.60
N ILE A 131 -9.72 -12.30 7.40
CA ILE A 131 -10.99 -12.60 6.72
C ILE A 131 -11.85 -13.73 7.33
N GLN A 132 -11.43 -14.33 8.45
CA GLN A 132 -12.12 -15.51 9.02
C GLN A 132 -13.51 -15.20 9.58
N HIS A 133 -13.78 -13.93 9.86
CA HIS A 133 -15.06 -13.44 10.37
C HIS A 133 -15.96 -12.88 9.24
N LEU A 134 -15.51 -12.96 7.98
CA LEU A 134 -16.20 -12.46 6.81
C LEU A 134 -16.59 -13.63 5.91
N ALA A 135 -17.81 -13.57 5.37
CA ALA A 135 -18.26 -14.41 4.26
C ALA A 135 -17.91 -13.67 2.96
N ILE A 136 -16.85 -14.11 2.30
CA ILE A 136 -16.38 -13.54 1.03
C ILE A 136 -16.86 -14.43 -0.10
N SER A 137 -17.66 -13.87 -1.00
CA SER A 137 -17.99 -14.52 -2.26
C SER A 137 -17.05 -14.01 -3.35
N CYS A 138 -16.48 -14.94 -4.10
CA CYS A 138 -15.65 -14.61 -5.25
C CYS A 138 -16.46 -14.74 -6.54
N ASP A 139 -16.04 -14.00 -7.56
CA ASP A 139 -16.59 -14.10 -8.89
C ASP A 139 -16.45 -15.53 -9.46
N THR A 140 -17.47 -15.96 -10.19
CA THR A 140 -17.53 -17.32 -10.77
C THR A 140 -16.55 -17.51 -11.93
N THR A 141 -16.30 -16.45 -12.70
CA THR A 141 -15.38 -16.40 -13.84
C THR A 141 -13.95 -16.14 -13.37
N TYR A 142 -13.78 -15.30 -12.35
CA TYR A 142 -12.48 -14.90 -11.80
C TYR A 142 -12.38 -15.23 -10.29
N PRO A 143 -11.94 -16.45 -9.91
CA PRO A 143 -12.04 -16.95 -8.53
C PRO A 143 -11.28 -16.18 -7.44
N SER A 144 -10.43 -15.23 -7.81
CA SER A 144 -9.72 -14.35 -6.89
C SER A 144 -10.30 -12.95 -6.79
N ILE A 145 -11.26 -12.59 -7.65
CA ILE A 145 -11.94 -11.30 -7.60
C ILE A 145 -13.09 -11.43 -6.63
N VAL A 146 -13.15 -10.54 -5.66
CA VAL A 146 -14.21 -10.53 -4.65
C VAL A 146 -15.44 -9.87 -5.28
N ALA A 147 -16.56 -10.59 -5.27
CA ALA A 147 -17.84 -10.10 -5.77
C ALA A 147 -18.67 -9.48 -4.65
N ASP A 148 -18.63 -10.08 -3.45
CA ASP A 148 -19.39 -9.59 -2.29
C ASP A 148 -18.70 -9.95 -0.98
N VAL A 149 -18.88 -9.08 0.02
CA VAL A 149 -18.36 -9.24 1.38
C VAL A 149 -19.49 -9.03 2.38
N HIS A 150 -19.77 -10.04 3.19
CA HIS A 150 -20.76 -9.98 4.26
C HIS A 150 -20.16 -10.41 5.60
N PRO A 151 -20.70 -9.92 6.74
CA PRO A 151 -20.37 -10.49 8.04
C PRO A 151 -20.68 -11.98 8.04
N ALA A 152 -19.75 -12.82 8.49
CA ALA A 152 -20.01 -14.25 8.56
C ALA A 152 -21.11 -14.49 9.61
N ASP A 153 -22.21 -15.13 9.19
CA ASP A 153 -23.24 -15.59 10.12
C ASP A 153 -22.60 -16.41 11.24
N SER A 154 -22.92 -16.04 12.47
CA SER A 154 -22.42 -16.65 13.72
C SER A 154 -22.69 -18.17 13.81
N LYS A 155 -23.49 -18.74 12.89
CA LYS A 155 -23.86 -20.16 12.80
C LYS A 155 -22.90 -21.04 11.97
N GLN A 156 -21.92 -20.50 11.24
CA GLN A 156 -20.94 -21.32 10.51
C GLN A 156 -19.62 -21.58 11.26
N LYS A 157 -19.55 -21.28 12.56
CA LYS A 157 -18.48 -21.80 13.43
C LYS A 157 -18.76 -23.26 13.77
N GLN A 158 -18.35 -24.18 12.90
CA GLN A 158 -17.88 -25.56 13.20
C GLN A 158 -18.08 -26.47 11.98
N LYS A 159 -17.11 -26.55 11.06
CA LYS A 159 -16.88 -27.74 10.22
C LYS A 159 -15.54 -27.69 9.47
N LYS A 160 -14.42 -27.50 10.19
CA LYS A 160 -13.08 -27.88 9.66
C LYS A 160 -12.54 -29.11 10.41
N LYS A 161 -12.81 -30.28 9.82
CA LYS A 161 -12.13 -31.59 9.93
C LYS A 161 -11.28 -31.84 11.19
N LYS A 162 -11.83 -32.53 12.20
CA LYS A 162 -11.05 -33.36 13.14
C LYS A 162 -10.49 -34.57 12.36
N LYS A 163 -9.31 -34.44 11.75
CA LYS A 163 -8.47 -35.61 11.39
C LYS A 163 -7.46 -35.83 12.51
N ASN A 164 -7.30 -37.08 12.94
CA ASN A 164 -6.41 -37.54 14.02
C ASN A 164 -5.04 -36.84 13.98
N LYS A 165 -4.78 -35.97 14.97
CA LYS A 165 -3.68 -34.99 14.96
C LYS A 165 -2.74 -35.12 16.17
N ASN A 166 -2.62 -36.31 16.78
CA ASN A 166 -1.96 -36.42 18.10
C ASN A 166 -0.47 -36.78 18.07
N PHE A 167 0.03 -37.55 17.09
CA PHE A 167 1.43 -38.01 17.09
C PHE A 167 2.37 -37.08 16.30
N TYR A 168 2.08 -36.84 15.01
CA TYR A 168 2.88 -35.97 14.13
C TYR A 168 2.96 -34.51 14.63
N GLN A 169 1.94 -33.99 15.31
CA GLN A 169 1.99 -32.64 15.86
C GLN A 169 2.90 -32.52 17.09
N LYS A 170 3.04 -33.59 17.89
CA LYS A 170 3.94 -33.61 19.06
C LYS A 170 5.40 -33.57 18.60
N LEU A 171 5.76 -34.39 17.60
CA LEU A 171 7.11 -34.44 17.03
C LEU A 171 7.48 -33.13 16.31
N LYS A 172 6.54 -32.54 15.55
CA LYS A 172 6.73 -31.25 14.86
C LYS A 172 6.79 -30.05 15.83
N ARG A 173 6.16 -30.13 17.01
CA ARG A 173 6.28 -29.14 18.08
C ARG A 173 7.62 -29.25 18.82
N PHE A 174 8.12 -30.47 19.05
CA PHE A 174 9.42 -30.70 19.69
C PHE A 174 10.58 -30.20 18.81
N GLY A 175 10.62 -30.58 17.53
CA GLY A 175 11.66 -30.13 16.60
C GLY A 175 11.66 -28.62 16.35
N LYS A 176 10.49 -27.96 16.38
CA LYS A 176 10.40 -26.50 16.31
C LYS A 176 10.87 -25.80 17.58
N LYS A 177 10.71 -26.42 18.76
CA LYS A 177 11.13 -25.83 20.04
C LYS A 177 12.65 -25.91 20.22
N THR A 178 13.25 -27.03 19.85
CA THR A 178 14.72 -27.20 19.84
C THR A 178 15.39 -26.32 18.79
N LEU A 179 14.86 -26.26 17.56
CA LEU A 179 15.40 -25.39 16.50
C LEU A 179 15.32 -23.89 16.87
N ARG A 180 14.21 -23.46 17.49
CA ARG A 180 14.09 -22.09 17.98
C ARG A 180 15.12 -21.80 19.07
N PHE A 181 15.28 -22.71 20.03
CA PHE A 181 16.28 -22.56 21.10
C PHE A 181 17.70 -22.49 20.54
N THR A 182 18.06 -23.34 19.58
CA THR A 182 19.39 -23.30 18.95
C THR A 182 19.62 -22.01 18.17
N ILE A 183 18.60 -21.50 17.46
CA ILE A 183 18.69 -20.21 16.78
C ILE A 183 18.88 -19.08 17.80
N TYR A 184 18.09 -19.03 18.87
CA TYR A 184 18.23 -17.97 19.89
C TYR A 184 19.53 -18.05 20.67
N ALA A 185 20.02 -19.25 20.97
CA ALA A 185 21.28 -19.44 21.70
C ALA A 185 22.51 -19.06 20.86
N THR A 186 22.45 -19.28 19.54
CA THR A 186 23.56 -18.95 18.62
C THR A 186 23.44 -17.56 18.02
N ALA A 187 22.25 -16.94 18.03
CA ALA A 187 22.00 -15.61 17.46
C ALA A 187 22.99 -14.55 17.95
N PRO A 188 23.38 -14.45 19.24
CA PRO A 188 24.36 -13.46 19.68
C PRO A 188 25.73 -13.56 18.99
N LEU A 189 26.09 -14.73 18.44
CA LEU A 189 27.37 -14.97 17.79
C LEU A 189 27.39 -14.50 16.32
N TRP A 190 26.32 -14.78 15.57
CA TRP A 190 26.27 -14.48 14.13
C TRP A 190 25.40 -13.28 13.77
N PHE A 191 24.43 -12.91 14.61
CA PHE A 191 23.53 -11.79 14.35
C PHE A 191 24.26 -10.44 14.33
N PRO A 192 25.14 -10.08 15.30
CA PRO A 192 25.86 -8.81 15.24
C PRO A 192 26.72 -8.62 13.98
N PRO A 193 27.60 -9.57 13.58
CA PRO A 193 28.39 -9.39 12.36
C PRO A 193 27.53 -9.42 11.09
N ALA A 194 26.48 -10.25 11.03
CA ALA A 194 25.56 -10.25 9.91
C ALA A 194 24.79 -8.92 9.80
N ALA A 195 24.33 -8.38 10.93
CA ALA A 195 23.65 -7.08 10.98
C ALA A 195 24.57 -5.95 10.51
N VAL A 196 25.84 -5.92 10.95
CA VAL A 196 26.83 -4.95 10.47
C VAL A 196 27.01 -5.07 8.96
N LEU A 197 27.22 -6.28 8.42
CA LEU A 197 27.38 -6.47 6.98
C LEU A 197 26.16 -6.02 6.17
N VAL A 198 24.95 -6.39 6.62
CA VAL A 198 23.70 -6.00 5.96
C VAL A 198 23.48 -4.49 6.04
N LEU A 199 23.69 -3.87 7.20
CA LEU A 199 23.54 -2.42 7.36
C LEU A 199 24.59 -1.64 6.58
N SER A 200 25.84 -2.10 6.55
CA SER A 200 26.89 -1.51 5.70
C SER A 200 26.55 -1.64 4.22
N PHE A 201 26.07 -2.80 3.77
CA PHE A 201 25.64 -2.99 2.39
C PHE A 201 24.49 -2.05 2.03
N ILE A 202 23.45 -1.98 2.86
CA ILE A 202 22.32 -1.06 2.67
C ILE A 202 22.81 0.40 2.68
N GLY A 203 23.67 0.78 3.63
CA GLY A 203 24.23 2.14 3.73
C GLY A 203 25.04 2.54 2.50
N ILE A 204 25.89 1.66 2.00
CA ILE A 204 26.65 1.88 0.75
C ILE A 204 25.69 2.05 -0.43
N GLN A 205 24.68 1.17 -0.57
CA GLN A 205 23.71 1.29 -1.66
C GLN A 205 22.88 2.58 -1.57
N CYS A 206 22.50 2.99 -0.36
CA CYS A 206 21.82 4.27 -0.13
C CYS A 206 22.71 5.45 -0.52
N LEU A 207 23.99 5.45 -0.14
CA LEU A 207 24.93 6.51 -0.52
C LEU A 207 25.11 6.56 -2.05
N LEU A 208 25.35 5.41 -2.69
CA LEU A 208 25.50 5.32 -4.14
C LEU A 208 24.23 5.79 -4.87
N SER A 209 23.04 5.46 -4.36
CA SER A 209 21.78 5.95 -4.92
C SER A 209 21.66 7.47 -4.81
N ARG A 210 22.07 8.06 -3.68
CA ARG A 210 22.06 9.52 -3.47
C ARG A 210 23.06 10.22 -4.39
N LEU A 211 24.25 9.65 -4.56
CA LEU A 211 25.26 10.19 -5.48
C LEU A 211 24.77 10.21 -6.94
N ARG A 212 24.09 9.15 -7.40
CA ARG A 212 23.50 9.11 -8.76
C ARG A 212 22.48 10.23 -8.97
N LEU A 213 21.68 10.54 -7.96
CA LEU A 213 20.68 11.61 -8.04
C LEU A 213 21.32 13.00 -8.02
N ALA A 214 22.36 13.20 -7.21
CA ALA A 214 23.12 14.46 -7.20
C ALA A 214 23.78 14.76 -8.55
N MET A 215 24.12 13.73 -9.33
CA MET A 215 24.63 13.88 -10.69
C MET A 215 23.54 14.23 -11.73
N LEU A 216 22.28 13.90 -11.47
CA LEU A 216 21.16 14.13 -12.40
C LEU A 216 20.52 15.52 -12.24
N ASP A 217 20.63 16.12 -11.06
CA ASP A 217 20.05 17.43 -10.73
C ASP A 217 20.99 18.20 -9.78
N PRO A 218 22.03 18.87 -10.32
CA PRO A 218 23.06 19.55 -9.52
C PRO A 218 22.55 20.81 -8.80
N ASP A 219 21.41 21.36 -9.20
CA ASP A 219 20.90 22.66 -8.71
C ASP A 219 19.94 22.53 -7.50
N ARG A 220 19.59 21.31 -7.08
CA ARG A 220 18.72 21.07 -5.90
C ARG A 220 19.58 20.97 -4.63
N PRO A 221 19.52 21.92 -3.68
CA PRO A 221 20.36 21.88 -2.49
C PRO A 221 20.07 20.64 -1.64
N PHE A 222 21.14 20.05 -1.13
CA PHE A 222 21.11 18.87 -0.28
C PHE A 222 20.57 19.24 1.12
N GLU A 223 19.26 19.15 1.33
CA GLU A 223 18.71 19.14 2.68
C GLU A 223 19.03 17.79 3.33
N THR A 224 20.17 17.76 4.03
CA THR A 224 20.40 16.77 5.07
C THR A 224 19.26 16.93 6.07
N VAL A 225 18.56 15.84 6.41
CA VAL A 225 17.69 15.79 7.60
C VAL A 225 18.60 16.00 8.81
N SER A 226 18.91 17.26 9.07
CA SER A 226 19.40 17.74 10.34
C SER A 226 18.31 17.42 11.35
N THR A 227 18.74 17.08 12.55
CA THR A 227 18.00 16.62 13.73
C THR A 227 16.89 17.55 14.26
N ALA A 228 16.27 18.38 13.42
CA ALA A 228 15.28 19.40 13.76
C ALA A 228 13.81 19.00 13.52
N SER A 229 13.52 17.86 12.87
CA SER A 229 12.14 17.54 12.45
C SER A 229 11.16 17.19 13.57
N SER A 230 11.61 16.98 14.82
CA SER A 230 10.71 16.66 15.93
C SER A 230 9.91 17.87 16.44
N GLN A 231 10.33 19.10 16.13
CA GLN A 231 9.58 20.32 16.45
C GLN A 231 8.69 20.78 15.30
N ASP A 232 9.16 20.66 14.05
CA ASP A 232 8.39 21.04 12.86
C ASP A 232 7.22 20.08 12.57
N GLU A 233 7.36 18.77 12.85
CA GLU A 233 6.23 17.83 12.81
C GLU A 233 5.09 18.29 13.73
N ARG A 234 5.41 18.78 14.94
CA ARG A 234 4.39 19.28 15.88
C ARG A 234 3.74 20.56 15.38
N GLN A 235 4.50 21.45 14.75
CA GLN A 235 4.00 22.76 14.34
C GLN A 235 3.10 22.67 13.09
N TYR A 236 3.36 21.73 12.18
CA TYR A 236 2.46 21.42 11.06
C TYR A 236 1.22 20.63 11.51
N LEU A 237 1.37 19.66 12.43
CA LEU A 237 0.25 18.91 13.01
C LEU A 237 -0.69 19.77 13.88
N LEU A 238 -0.20 20.86 14.46
CA LEU A 238 -1.00 21.79 15.27
C LEU A 238 -1.65 22.90 14.41
N GLY A 239 -1.16 23.16 13.20
CA GLY A 239 -1.56 24.30 12.36
C GLY A 239 -2.83 24.11 11.51
N THR A 240 -3.29 22.88 11.27
CA THR A 240 -4.49 22.60 10.45
C THR A 240 -5.79 22.49 11.24
N THR A 241 -5.77 22.79 12.55
CA THR A 241 -6.98 22.80 13.39
C THR A 241 -7.78 24.10 13.26
N THR A 242 -8.10 24.56 12.04
CA THR A 242 -9.12 25.59 11.80
C THR A 242 -9.82 25.39 10.46
N ALA A 243 -10.40 24.22 10.24
CA ALA A 243 -11.50 24.07 9.30
C ALA A 243 -12.60 23.27 10.00
N SER A 244 -13.57 24.01 10.54
CA SER A 244 -14.79 23.50 11.16
C SER A 244 -15.58 22.69 10.13
N TRP A 245 -15.39 21.37 10.12
CA TRP A 245 -16.30 20.42 9.49
C TRP A 245 -16.93 19.56 10.60
N SER A 246 -18.23 19.71 10.77
CA SER A 246 -19.06 18.89 11.65
C SER A 246 -19.86 17.91 10.81
N PRO A 247 -19.68 16.58 10.95
CA PRO A 247 -20.55 15.63 10.30
C PRO A 247 -21.94 15.70 10.92
N GLN A 248 -22.96 15.94 10.09
CA GLN A 248 -24.37 15.82 10.48
C GLN A 248 -24.66 14.39 10.93
N GLN A 249 -24.96 14.28 12.21
CA GLN A 249 -25.28 13.06 12.93
C GLN A 249 -26.68 12.58 12.54
N LYS A 250 -26.77 11.48 11.78
CA LYS A 250 -28.00 10.68 11.70
C LYS A 250 -27.93 9.64 12.82
N ASP A 251 -28.87 9.74 13.73
CA ASP A 251 -29.04 8.86 14.88
C ASP A 251 -29.33 7.44 14.43
N ASP A 252 -28.38 6.52 14.62
CA ASP A 252 -28.65 5.08 14.75
C ASP A 252 -27.70 4.47 15.78
N GLU A 253 -28.31 4.03 16.88
CA GLU A 253 -27.90 3.08 17.92
C GLU A 253 -26.40 2.86 18.24
N LYS A 254 -26.05 3.24 19.48
CA LYS A 254 -24.75 3.13 20.14
C LYS A 254 -24.12 1.71 20.06
N GLN A 255 -23.14 1.54 19.18
CA GLN A 255 -22.08 0.54 19.33
C GLN A 255 -20.88 1.17 20.07
N PRO A 256 -20.26 0.51 21.06
CA PRO A 256 -19.19 1.11 21.84
C PRO A 256 -17.97 1.41 20.97
N PHE A 257 -17.45 2.63 21.12
CA PHE A 257 -16.24 3.16 20.48
C PHE A 257 -15.06 2.19 20.62
N ARG A 258 -14.69 1.52 19.51
CA ARG A 258 -13.50 0.65 19.43
C ARG A 258 -12.28 1.51 19.11
N SER A 259 -11.46 1.80 20.11
CA SER A 259 -10.31 2.73 20.03
C SER A 259 -9.05 2.19 19.33
N ASP A 260 -9.10 1.07 18.62
CA ASP A 260 -7.90 0.38 18.07
C ASP A 260 -7.83 0.32 16.53
N ARG A 261 -8.76 0.96 15.81
CA ARG A 261 -8.72 0.98 14.33
C ARG A 261 -7.57 1.87 13.88
N GLN A 262 -6.51 1.29 13.29
CA GLN A 262 -5.31 2.00 12.80
C GLN A 262 -5.71 3.23 11.96
N PRO A 263 -5.66 4.46 12.51
CA PRO A 263 -6.14 5.61 11.77
C PRO A 263 -5.09 6.04 10.75
N LEU A 264 -5.48 6.27 9.50
CA LEU A 264 -4.65 7.03 8.57
C LEU A 264 -4.21 8.35 9.23
N THR A 265 -2.99 8.82 8.95
CA THR A 265 -2.56 10.14 9.43
C THR A 265 -3.41 11.25 8.82
N SER A 266 -3.41 12.46 9.39
CA SER A 266 -4.18 13.60 8.85
C SER A 266 -3.85 13.87 7.38
N ILE A 267 -2.56 13.91 7.03
CA ILE A 267 -2.12 14.08 5.65
C ILE A 267 -2.60 12.95 4.72
N GLN A 268 -2.65 11.70 5.22
CA GLN A 268 -3.19 10.57 4.44
C GLN A 268 -4.71 10.67 4.25
N LEU A 269 -5.43 11.20 5.24
CA LEU A 269 -6.87 11.47 5.14
C LEU A 269 -7.16 12.60 4.15
N ASP A 270 -6.37 13.67 4.17
CA ASP A 270 -6.48 14.76 3.20
C ASP A 270 -6.22 14.26 1.77
N MET A 271 -5.13 13.49 1.58
CA MET A 271 -4.82 12.84 0.30
C MET A 271 -5.92 11.89 -0.15
N LEU A 272 -6.50 11.12 0.78
CA LEU A 272 -7.60 10.20 0.48
C LEU A 272 -8.85 10.97 0.06
N HIS A 273 -9.20 12.04 0.77
CA HIS A 273 -10.32 12.91 0.45
C HIS A 273 -10.18 13.45 -0.98
N ASP A 274 -8.99 13.98 -1.32
CA ASP A 274 -8.73 14.54 -2.64
C ASP A 274 -8.77 13.49 -3.74
N LEU A 275 -8.13 12.33 -3.53
CA LEU A 275 -8.18 11.24 -4.50
C LEU A 275 -9.58 10.68 -4.69
N CYS A 276 -10.41 10.66 -3.65
CA CYS A 276 -11.81 10.23 -3.74
C CYS A 276 -12.72 11.22 -4.49
N GLN A 277 -12.24 12.42 -4.84
CA GLN A 277 -12.98 13.31 -5.76
C GLN A 277 -13.05 12.73 -7.18
N LEU A 278 -12.12 11.84 -7.54
CA LEU A 278 -12.15 11.10 -8.79
C LEU A 278 -12.97 9.82 -8.63
N GLU A 279 -13.69 9.43 -9.68
CA GLU A 279 -14.35 8.12 -9.71
C GLU A 279 -13.31 7.01 -9.92
N TRP A 280 -13.31 6.03 -9.01
CA TRP A 280 -12.43 4.86 -9.02
C TRP A 280 -13.24 3.57 -9.05
N ASP A 281 -12.93 2.71 -10.02
CA ASP A 281 -13.35 1.32 -10.00
C ASP A 281 -12.41 0.53 -9.07
N ARG A 282 -12.94 0.13 -7.91
CA ARG A 282 -12.19 -0.59 -6.88
C ARG A 282 -12.41 -2.09 -7.04
N VAL A 283 -11.37 -2.79 -7.47
CA VAL A 283 -11.39 -4.25 -7.60
C VAL A 283 -10.69 -4.89 -6.42
N LEU A 284 -11.48 -5.54 -5.56
CA LEU A 284 -10.98 -6.30 -4.43
C LEU A 284 -10.50 -7.68 -4.89
N VAL A 285 -9.29 -8.04 -4.46
CA VAL A 285 -8.63 -9.29 -4.82
C VAL A 285 -8.36 -10.10 -3.56
N CYS A 286 -8.66 -11.41 -3.59
CA CYS A 286 -8.40 -12.32 -2.49
C CYS A 286 -7.34 -13.36 -2.91
N ILE A 287 -6.06 -13.05 -2.67
CA ILE A 287 -4.94 -13.97 -2.89
C ILE A 287 -4.25 -14.26 -1.55
N ASP A 288 -4.54 -15.41 -0.96
CA ASP A 288 -3.85 -15.87 0.26
C ASP A 288 -2.58 -16.65 -0.12
N SER A 289 -1.46 -15.95 -0.26
CA SER A 289 -0.15 -16.55 -0.50
C SER A 289 0.93 -15.90 0.36
N LEU A 290 2.10 -16.55 0.49
CA LEU A 290 3.24 -16.01 1.26
C LEU A 290 3.72 -14.65 0.73
N ASN A 291 3.55 -14.39 -0.57
CA ASN A 291 3.86 -13.14 -1.22
C ASN A 291 2.70 -12.74 -2.10
N ALA A 292 1.58 -12.36 -1.47
CA ALA A 292 0.36 -11.98 -2.17
C ALA A 292 0.60 -10.76 -3.06
N HIS A 293 1.44 -9.82 -2.62
CA HIS A 293 1.89 -8.66 -3.38
C HIS A 293 2.43 -9.04 -4.76
N ALA A 294 3.45 -9.90 -4.83
CA ALA A 294 4.05 -10.34 -6.11
C ALA A 294 3.13 -11.30 -6.88
N SER A 295 2.26 -12.03 -6.17
CA SER A 295 1.33 -12.97 -6.77
C SER A 295 0.26 -12.28 -7.61
N MET A 296 -0.20 -11.09 -7.20
CA MET A 296 -1.27 -10.35 -7.90
C MET A 296 -0.96 -10.14 -9.39
N VAL A 297 0.30 -9.93 -9.74
CA VAL A 297 0.77 -9.71 -11.12
C VAL A 297 1.56 -10.90 -11.69
N CYS A 298 1.61 -12.03 -10.98
CA CYS A 298 2.44 -13.18 -11.35
C CYS A 298 3.90 -12.79 -11.69
N ARG A 299 4.51 -11.91 -10.88
CA ARG A 299 5.80 -11.24 -11.18
C ARG A 299 6.91 -12.21 -11.59
N GLU A 300 6.97 -13.37 -10.93
CA GLU A 300 7.95 -14.43 -11.20
C GLU A 300 7.26 -15.80 -11.18
N LYS A 301 7.88 -16.80 -11.82
CA LYS A 301 7.35 -18.19 -11.83
C LYS A 301 7.06 -18.71 -10.41
N ALA A 302 7.90 -18.36 -9.44
CA ALA A 302 7.74 -18.75 -8.04
C ALA A 302 6.50 -18.13 -7.35
N PHE A 303 6.02 -16.99 -7.84
CA PHE A 303 4.84 -16.29 -7.31
C PHE A 303 3.60 -16.45 -8.21
N THR A 304 3.71 -17.22 -9.29
CA THR A 304 2.58 -17.46 -10.19
C THR A 304 1.63 -18.48 -9.56
N ASN A 305 0.43 -18.04 -9.20
CA ASN A 305 -0.61 -18.92 -8.67
C ASN A 305 -1.95 -18.72 -9.38
N HIS A 306 -2.93 -19.58 -9.10
CA HIS A 306 -4.24 -19.51 -9.76
C HIS A 306 -4.97 -18.20 -9.49
N GLY A 307 -4.84 -17.63 -8.29
CA GLY A 307 -5.47 -16.36 -7.96
C GLY A 307 -4.82 -15.18 -8.69
N GLY A 308 -3.49 -15.12 -8.74
CA GLY A 308 -2.75 -14.14 -9.53
C GLY A 308 -3.12 -14.19 -11.01
N ARG A 309 -3.20 -15.40 -11.59
CA ARG A 309 -3.62 -15.58 -12.98
C ARG A 309 -5.06 -15.11 -13.21
N ALA A 310 -5.97 -15.36 -12.27
CA ALA A 310 -7.34 -14.89 -12.35
C ALA A 310 -7.43 -13.36 -12.26
N ALA A 311 -6.65 -12.72 -11.37
CA ALA A 311 -6.58 -11.26 -11.27
C ALA A 311 -6.02 -10.61 -12.55
N VAL A 312 -4.93 -11.15 -13.11
CA VAL A 312 -4.36 -10.68 -14.39
C VAL A 312 -5.34 -10.90 -15.53
N ARG A 313 -6.03 -12.04 -15.56
CA ARG A 313 -7.05 -12.32 -16.58
C ARG A 313 -8.21 -11.33 -16.49
N HIS A 314 -8.74 -11.08 -15.30
CA HIS A 314 -9.77 -10.06 -15.08
C HIS A 314 -9.30 -8.68 -15.57
N PHE A 315 -8.07 -8.29 -15.24
CA PHE A 315 -7.49 -7.04 -15.73
C PHE A 315 -7.43 -6.97 -17.27
N VAL A 316 -6.95 -8.02 -17.94
CA VAL A 316 -6.87 -8.05 -19.40
C VAL A 316 -8.26 -8.00 -20.04
N ASP A 317 -9.17 -8.88 -19.60
CA ASP A 317 -10.51 -9.01 -20.19
C ASP A 317 -11.31 -7.70 -20.02
N THR A 318 -11.24 -7.08 -18.84
CA THR A 318 -11.91 -5.79 -18.59
C THR A 318 -11.25 -4.63 -19.32
N THR A 319 -9.93 -4.62 -19.47
CA THR A 319 -9.22 -3.58 -20.25
C THR A 319 -9.59 -3.67 -21.73
N LEU A 320 -9.60 -4.87 -22.30
CA LEU A 320 -10.00 -5.09 -23.69
C LEU A 320 -11.46 -4.68 -23.93
N ALA A 321 -12.35 -4.97 -22.98
CA ALA A 321 -13.74 -4.51 -23.04
C ALA A 321 -13.86 -2.98 -22.99
N SER A 322 -13.08 -2.29 -22.13
CA SER A 322 -13.07 -0.83 -22.11
C SER A 322 -12.53 -0.22 -23.41
N LEU A 323 -11.52 -0.85 -24.02
CA LEU A 323 -10.96 -0.40 -25.29
C LEU A 323 -11.93 -0.62 -26.45
N SER A 324 -12.65 -1.75 -26.49
CA SER A 324 -13.63 -2.01 -27.55
C SER A 324 -14.80 -1.03 -27.48
N LEU A 325 -15.30 -0.73 -26.27
CA LEU A 325 -16.33 0.29 -26.07
C LEU A 325 -15.86 1.69 -26.52
N ALA A 326 -14.62 2.06 -26.22
CA ALA A 326 -14.06 3.34 -26.64
C ALA A 326 -13.85 3.44 -28.17
N SER A 327 -13.63 2.32 -28.87
CA SER A 327 -13.50 2.32 -30.34
C SER A 327 -14.83 2.48 -31.08
N LEU A 328 -15.96 2.32 -30.38
CA LEU A 328 -17.31 2.41 -30.95
C LEU A 328 -17.98 3.78 -30.72
N SER A 329 -17.39 4.63 -29.86
CA SER A 329 -17.84 5.99 -29.53
C SER A 329 -17.10 7.03 -30.34
#